data_AF-A0A1I1PSL0-F1
#
_entry.id   AF-A0A1I1PSL0-F1
#
_cell.length_a   1.000
_cell.length_b   1.000
_cell.length_c   1.000
_cell.angle_alpha   90.00
_cell.angle_beta   90.00
_cell.angle_gamma   90.00
#
_symmetry.space_group_name_H-M   'P 1'
#
loop_
_entity.id
_entity.type
_entity.pdbx_description
1 polymer ?
#
loop_
_entity_poly.entity_id
_entity_poly.type
_entity_poly.pdbx_seq_one_letter_code
_entity_poly.pdbx_strand_id
1 'polypeptide(L)'
;MIKIIHILLIFITSSFTSQASPSHNKAIELLQEAEDYLRVKPSHTLKLLKQIKNLSKQPDKVIIRWHIIRARASISTNNLSIIEASLEQVMMFQNHPYFIQQLPTILRTSGIWLRKSGYFEQADSLFNCALQLTKNLQIRLYIKNSQGLVARHLGHYVKAKHLFLEAKRLSTKLGSQKFSATAENNLGSVAIDLGKLAEAEQHYRTALVGYQKTAKRSGNVTAGINLLFVFLLQDQLLNYQRLYPPIKTLSEAFPNKSKQAFLFWINWAFKAKMGEKINEETREKLQDSFIKLESRQVQSLIKKYLAQPLSINLVLPPQPPLKQLNFPWLSDIQKCKWKPKKDK
;
A
#
# COMPACT_ATOMS: atom_id res chain seq x y z
N MET A 1 -33.28 46.20 65.27
CA MET A 1 -32.29 46.84 64.38
C MET A 1 -31.07 45.95 64.30
N ILE A 2 -30.97 45.08 63.29
CA ILE A 2 -29.78 44.26 63.02
C ILE A 2 -29.47 44.45 61.52
N LYS A 3 -28.32 45.07 61.23
CA LYS A 3 -27.83 45.34 59.87
C LYS A 3 -27.18 44.07 59.32
N ILE A 4 -27.68 43.61 58.18
CA ILE A 4 -27.10 42.58 57.34
C ILE A 4 -25.98 43.22 56.51
N ILE A 5 -24.74 42.72 56.62
CA ILE A 5 -23.60 43.09 55.77
C ILE A 5 -23.42 41.96 54.75
N HIS A 6 -23.68 42.23 53.47
CA HIS A 6 -23.36 41.32 52.37
C HIS A 6 -21.94 41.60 51.88
N ILE A 7 -21.04 40.65 52.09
CA ILE A 7 -19.68 40.66 51.51
C ILE A 7 -19.76 39.96 50.15
N LEU A 8 -19.59 40.74 49.08
CA LEU A 8 -19.56 40.26 47.70
C LEU A 8 -18.14 39.76 47.38
N LEU A 9 -17.94 38.44 47.30
CA LEU A 9 -16.68 37.82 46.85
C LEU A 9 -16.67 37.73 45.32
N ILE A 10 -15.87 38.58 44.68
CA ILE A 10 -15.60 38.55 43.24
C ILE A 10 -14.51 37.49 42.97
N PHE A 11 -14.89 36.33 42.44
CA PHE A 11 -13.95 35.36 41.88
C PHE A 11 -13.50 35.84 40.49
N ILE A 12 -12.29 36.37 40.40
CA ILE A 12 -11.62 36.63 39.12
C ILE A 12 -11.15 35.28 38.58
N THR A 13 -11.89 34.69 37.65
CA THR A 13 -11.41 33.56 36.84
C THR A 13 -10.42 34.09 35.82
N SER A 14 -9.12 33.95 36.08
CA SER A 14 -8.09 34.18 35.09
C SER A 14 -8.15 33.07 34.02
N SER A 15 -8.79 33.40 32.90
CA SER A 15 -8.75 32.59 31.69
C SER A 15 -7.31 32.54 31.17
N PHE A 16 -6.57 31.48 31.49
CA PHE A 16 -5.30 31.17 30.82
C PHE A 16 -5.59 30.76 29.37
N THR A 17 -5.76 31.74 28.48
CA THR A 17 -5.66 31.49 27.04
C THR A 17 -4.19 31.36 26.69
N SER A 18 -3.70 30.13 26.55
CA SER A 18 -2.41 29.85 25.91
C SER A 18 -2.48 30.38 24.47
N GLN A 19 -1.88 31.54 24.21
CA GLN A 19 -1.66 32.03 22.84
C GLN A 19 -0.60 31.14 22.19
N ALA A 20 -1.05 30.13 21.44
CA ALA A 20 -0.19 29.37 20.56
C ALA A 20 0.48 30.30 19.54
N SER A 21 1.80 30.13 19.33
CA SER A 21 2.55 30.98 18.41
C SER A 21 2.02 30.84 16.96
N PRO A 22 2.08 31.90 16.14
CA PRO A 22 1.58 31.86 14.76
C PRO A 22 2.19 30.75 13.90
N SER A 23 3.45 30.37 14.18
CA SER A 23 4.14 29.28 13.48
C SER A 23 3.58 27.89 13.83
N HIS A 24 3.08 27.71 15.06
CA HIS A 24 2.46 26.47 15.52
C HIS A 24 1.12 26.23 14.83
N ASN A 25 0.28 27.26 14.75
CA ASN A 25 -1.02 27.18 14.07
C ASN A 25 -0.85 26.84 12.58
N LYS A 26 0.12 27.49 11.91
CA LYS A 26 0.45 27.19 10.52
C LYS A 26 0.90 25.75 10.29
N ALA A 27 1.67 25.16 11.22
CA ALA A 27 2.10 23.77 11.09
C ALA A 27 0.91 22.79 11.21
N ILE A 28 -0.04 23.08 12.11
CA ILE A 28 -1.24 22.26 12.28
C ILE A 28 -2.13 22.29 11.03
N GLU A 29 -2.34 23.46 10.44
CA GLU A 29 -3.11 23.65 9.20
C GLU A 29 -2.48 22.86 8.05
N LEU A 30 -1.17 22.99 7.85
CA LEU A 30 -0.44 22.25 6.83
C LEU A 30 -0.52 20.73 7.03
N LEU A 31 -0.49 20.25 8.28
CA LEU A 31 -0.66 18.82 8.58
C LEU A 31 -2.08 18.33 8.27
N GLN A 32 -3.10 19.13 8.55
CA GLN A 32 -4.48 18.81 8.23
C GLN A 32 -4.67 18.69 6.72
N GLU A 33 -4.22 19.70 5.97
CA GLU A 33 -4.30 19.69 4.51
C GLU A 33 -3.51 18.51 3.91
N ALA A 34 -2.32 18.24 4.45
CA ALA A 34 -1.52 17.10 4.04
C ALA A 34 -2.24 15.76 4.23
N GLU A 35 -3.01 15.59 5.31
CA GLU A 35 -3.83 14.40 5.57
C GLU A 35 -4.99 14.25 4.60
N ASP A 36 -5.66 15.34 4.24
CA ASP A 36 -6.77 15.34 3.29
C ASP A 36 -6.31 14.85 1.91
N TYR A 37 -5.13 15.30 1.48
CA TYR A 37 -4.52 14.84 0.23
C TYR A 37 -3.93 13.43 0.28
N LEU A 38 -3.75 12.84 1.46
CA LEU A 38 -2.99 11.59 1.64
C LEU A 38 -3.54 10.41 0.83
N ARG A 39 -4.84 10.39 0.56
CA ARG A 39 -5.50 9.29 -0.19
C ARG A 39 -5.63 9.54 -1.69
N VAL A 40 -5.57 10.80 -2.10
CA VAL A 40 -5.86 11.25 -3.48
C VAL A 40 -4.60 11.70 -4.22
N LYS A 41 -3.71 12.45 -3.56
CA LYS A 41 -2.48 12.99 -4.15
C LYS A 41 -1.31 12.96 -3.15
N PRO A 42 -0.76 11.77 -2.83
CA PRO A 42 0.28 11.61 -1.81
C PRO A 42 1.58 12.40 -2.10
N SER A 43 1.88 12.66 -3.38
CA SER A 43 3.01 13.51 -3.76
C SER A 43 2.81 14.97 -3.33
N HIS A 44 1.57 15.46 -3.30
CA HIS A 44 1.24 16.79 -2.82
C HIS A 44 1.27 16.85 -1.29
N THR A 45 0.77 15.82 -0.60
CA THR A 45 1.00 15.64 0.85
C THR A 45 2.48 15.82 1.21
N LEU A 46 3.39 15.15 0.49
CA LEU A 46 4.84 15.28 0.74
C LEU A 46 5.37 16.70 0.46
N LYS A 47 4.78 17.45 -0.48
CA LYS A 47 5.14 18.86 -0.73
C LYS A 47 4.68 19.78 0.40
N LEU A 48 3.46 19.60 0.91
CA LEU A 48 2.92 20.36 2.04
C LEU A 48 3.77 20.15 3.30
N LEU A 49 4.12 18.89 3.59
CA LEU A 49 4.97 18.57 4.75
C LEU A 49 6.34 19.26 4.74
N LYS A 50 6.93 19.51 3.55
CA LYS A 50 8.21 20.23 3.43
C LYS A 50 8.12 21.72 3.79
N GLN A 51 6.92 22.30 3.80
CA GLN A 51 6.72 23.70 4.16
C GLN A 51 6.79 23.95 5.67
N ILE A 52 6.68 22.89 6.48
CA ILE A 52 6.79 22.96 7.93
C ILE A 52 8.28 23.10 8.30
N LYS A 53 8.69 24.32 8.63
CA LYS A 53 10.07 24.66 9.02
C LYS A 53 10.32 24.34 10.49
N ASN A 54 11.60 24.14 10.84
CA ASN A 54 12.08 23.91 12.21
C ASN A 54 11.32 22.77 12.91
N LEU A 55 11.11 21.63 12.22
CA LEU A 55 10.33 20.51 12.73
C LEU A 55 10.78 20.04 14.12
N SER A 56 12.09 20.01 14.39
CA SER A 56 12.66 19.62 15.69
C SER A 56 12.31 20.56 16.85
N LYS A 57 11.84 21.78 16.56
CA LYS A 57 11.37 22.76 17.56
C LYS A 57 9.85 22.77 17.71
N GLN A 58 9.13 21.96 16.94
CA GLN A 58 7.67 21.85 17.05
C GLN A 58 7.29 20.95 18.23
N PRO A 59 6.08 21.07 18.79
CA PRO A 59 5.63 20.17 19.84
C PRO A 59 5.61 18.70 19.39
N ASP A 60 5.89 17.77 20.30
CA ASP A 60 5.99 16.34 20.03
C ASP A 60 4.81 15.79 19.21
N LYS A 61 3.57 16.18 19.56
CA LYS A 61 2.36 15.81 18.80
C LYS A 61 2.48 16.16 17.31
N VAL A 62 3.00 17.34 16.98
CA VAL A 62 3.20 17.81 15.59
C VAL A 62 4.28 16.98 14.91
N ILE A 63 5.40 16.72 15.58
CA ILE A 63 6.49 15.88 15.08
C ILE A 63 5.98 14.47 14.76
N ILE A 64 5.30 13.82 15.71
CA ILE A 64 4.72 12.49 15.55
C ILE A 64 3.73 12.47 14.38
N ARG A 65 2.80 13.43 14.32
CA ARG A 65 1.80 13.53 13.24
C ARG A 65 2.49 13.70 11.88
N TRP A 66 3.48 14.58 11.77
CA TRP A 66 4.24 14.83 10.56
C TRP A 66 4.88 13.54 10.01
N HIS A 67 5.60 12.80 10.85
CA HIS A 67 6.27 11.58 10.43
C HIS A 67 5.28 10.45 10.07
N ILE A 68 4.15 10.32 10.78
CA ILE A 68 3.09 9.37 10.42
C ILE A 68 2.54 9.68 9.02
N ILE A 69 2.23 10.94 8.72
CA ILE A 69 1.72 11.34 7.41
C ILE A 69 2.77 11.10 6.33
N ARG A 70 4.03 11.49 6.58
CA ARG A 70 5.15 11.28 5.66
C ARG A 70 5.34 9.81 5.31
N ALA A 71 5.38 8.94 6.33
CA ALA A 71 5.50 7.50 6.14
C ALA A 71 4.34 6.96 5.28
N ARG A 72 3.11 7.34 5.59
CA ARG A 72 1.91 6.88 4.86
C ARG A 72 1.88 7.37 3.42
N ALA A 73 2.29 8.61 3.15
CA ALA A 73 2.31 9.17 1.80
C ALA A 73 3.33 8.43 0.91
N SER A 74 4.48 8.09 1.49
CA SER A 74 5.57 7.39 0.79
C SER A 74 5.29 5.93 0.47
N ILE A 75 4.24 5.32 1.04
CA ILE A 75 3.78 3.97 0.64
C ILE A 75 3.42 3.94 -0.85
N SER A 76 2.74 4.98 -1.35
CA SER A 76 2.28 5.05 -2.74
C SER A 76 3.40 5.30 -3.74
N THR A 77 4.47 5.98 -3.32
CA THR A 77 5.66 6.25 -4.14
C THR A 77 6.71 5.15 -4.01
N ASN A 78 6.44 4.13 -3.18
CA ASN A 78 7.35 3.03 -2.88
C ASN A 78 8.73 3.48 -2.37
N ASN A 79 8.83 4.66 -1.75
CA ASN A 79 10.09 5.16 -1.21
C ASN A 79 10.32 4.58 0.20
N LEU A 80 10.92 3.38 0.26
CA LEU A 80 11.09 2.63 1.50
C LEU A 80 11.99 3.33 2.52
N SER A 81 13.04 4.03 2.06
CA SER A 81 13.95 4.79 2.93
C SER A 81 13.22 5.93 3.65
N ILE A 82 12.33 6.66 2.96
CA ILE A 82 11.52 7.70 3.60
C ILE A 82 10.59 7.11 4.66
N ILE A 83 10.01 5.93 4.40
CA ILE A 83 9.11 5.28 5.35
C ILE A 83 9.90 4.86 6.59
N GLU A 84 11.02 4.16 6.42
CA GLU A 84 11.93 3.72 7.47
C GLU A 84 12.37 4.88 8.36
N ALA A 85 12.97 5.92 7.78
CA ALA A 85 13.43 7.10 8.52
C ALA A 85 12.30 7.81 9.28
N SER A 86 11.07 7.78 8.76
CA SER A 86 9.93 8.37 9.47
C SER A 86 9.47 7.49 10.64
N LEU A 87 9.51 6.16 10.47
CA LEU A 87 9.12 5.22 11.52
C LEU A 87 10.13 5.21 12.66
N GLU A 88 11.43 5.28 12.37
CA GLU A 88 12.49 5.41 13.39
C GLU A 88 12.24 6.61 14.31
N GLN A 89 11.93 7.78 13.74
CA GLN A 89 11.66 8.99 14.52
C GLN A 89 10.37 8.87 15.34
N VAL A 90 9.29 8.34 14.77
CA VAL A 90 8.02 8.16 15.51
C VAL A 90 8.19 7.21 16.69
N MET A 91 9.03 6.19 16.56
CA MET A 91 9.29 5.21 17.61
C MET A 91 10.12 5.76 18.77
N MET A 92 10.59 7.00 18.73
CA MET A 92 11.21 7.67 19.89
C MET A 92 10.15 8.20 20.88
N PHE A 93 8.90 8.37 20.45
CA PHE A 93 7.83 8.99 21.23
C PHE A 93 6.86 7.98 21.87
N GLN A 94 7.33 6.79 22.25
CA GLN A 94 6.46 5.67 22.62
C GLN A 94 5.53 5.99 23.80
N ASN A 95 5.96 6.86 24.71
CA ASN A 95 5.19 7.23 25.90
C ASN A 95 4.20 8.37 25.65
N HIS A 96 4.30 9.06 24.51
CA HIS A 96 3.47 10.23 24.24
C HIS A 96 2.01 9.82 23.94
N PRO A 97 0.97 10.42 24.57
CA PRO A 97 -0.42 10.00 24.42
C PRO A 97 -0.91 9.92 22.96
N TYR A 98 -0.51 10.88 22.13
CA TYR A 98 -0.82 10.86 20.70
C TYR A 98 -0.18 9.69 19.93
N PHE A 99 1.04 9.27 20.30
CA PHE A 99 1.66 8.07 19.72
C PHE A 99 0.81 6.84 20.06
N ILE A 100 0.43 6.69 21.34
CA ILE A 100 -0.37 5.56 21.82
C ILE A 100 -1.70 5.49 21.07
N GLN A 101 -2.37 6.63 20.91
CA GLN A 101 -3.60 6.73 20.13
C GLN A 101 -3.41 6.29 18.66
N GLN A 102 -2.27 6.64 18.06
CA GLN A 102 -1.95 6.32 16.67
C GLN A 102 -1.24 4.97 16.49
N LEU A 103 -1.01 4.21 17.56
CA LEU A 103 -0.24 2.97 17.52
C LEU A 103 -0.76 1.98 16.46
N PRO A 104 -2.07 1.72 16.29
CA PRO A 104 -2.54 0.84 15.22
C PRO A 104 -2.17 1.33 13.81
N THR A 105 -2.18 2.65 13.59
CA THR A 105 -1.80 3.26 12.31
C THR A 105 -0.30 3.14 12.05
N ILE A 106 0.51 3.33 13.10
CA ILE A 106 1.97 3.18 13.06
C ILE A 106 2.31 1.73 12.74
N LEU A 107 1.80 0.77 13.52
CA LEU A 107 2.04 -0.67 13.33
C LEU A 107 1.64 -1.15 11.94
N ARG A 108 0.46 -0.75 11.45
CA ARG A 108 0.04 -1.06 10.06
C ARG A 108 1.03 -0.48 9.04
N THR A 109 1.52 0.74 9.25
CA THR A 109 2.46 1.39 8.32
C THR A 109 3.82 0.69 8.33
N SER A 110 4.33 0.33 9.51
CA SER A 110 5.53 -0.49 9.68
C SER A 110 5.38 -1.87 9.05
N GLY A 111 4.23 -2.55 9.21
CA GLY A 111 3.96 -3.83 8.55
C GLY A 111 3.96 -3.72 7.01
N ILE A 112 3.42 -2.62 6.46
CA ILE A 112 3.47 -2.38 5.01
C ILE A 112 4.90 -2.16 4.53
N TRP A 113 5.71 -1.42 5.29
CA TRP A 113 7.13 -1.23 4.99
C TRP A 113 7.87 -2.57 5.03
N LEU A 114 7.77 -3.34 6.12
CA LEU A 114 8.38 -4.67 6.27
C LEU A 114 8.02 -5.59 5.10
N ARG A 115 6.73 -5.68 4.74
CA ARG A 115 6.27 -6.47 3.59
C ARG A 115 6.92 -6.04 2.28
N LYS A 116 7.00 -4.72 2.03
CA LYS A 116 7.63 -4.19 0.81
C LYS A 116 9.15 -4.38 0.81
N SER A 117 9.76 -4.46 1.99
CA SER A 117 11.18 -4.74 2.19
C SER A 117 11.50 -6.25 2.26
N GLY A 118 10.50 -7.13 2.11
CA GLY A 118 10.67 -8.59 2.05
C GLY A 118 10.55 -9.33 3.40
N TYR A 119 10.35 -8.62 4.51
CA TYR A 119 10.21 -9.19 5.86
C TYR A 119 8.76 -9.62 6.13
N PHE A 120 8.33 -10.70 5.48
CA PHE A 120 6.93 -11.13 5.44
C PHE A 120 6.38 -11.61 6.79
N GLU A 121 7.14 -12.41 7.55
CA GLU A 121 6.73 -12.93 8.86
C GLU A 121 6.59 -11.80 9.90
N GLN A 122 7.57 -10.88 9.90
CA GLN A 122 7.57 -9.70 10.74
C GLN A 122 6.39 -8.80 10.39
N ALA A 123 6.11 -8.62 9.09
CA ALA A 123 4.94 -7.85 8.65
C ALA A 123 3.62 -8.46 9.16
N ASP A 124 3.43 -9.79 9.07
CA ASP A 124 2.20 -10.44 9.57
C ASP A 124 2.06 -10.28 11.08
N SER A 125 3.16 -10.38 11.83
CA SER A 125 3.18 -10.14 13.29
C SER A 125 2.70 -8.73 13.65
N LEU A 126 3.21 -7.69 12.96
CA LEU A 126 2.77 -6.31 13.18
C LEU A 126 1.31 -6.08 12.78
N PHE A 127 0.86 -6.72 11.69
CA PHE A 127 -0.54 -6.64 11.27
C PHE A 127 -1.48 -7.26 12.30
N ASN A 128 -1.13 -8.42 12.85
CA ASN A 128 -1.91 -9.07 13.90
C ASN A 128 -1.99 -8.20 15.15
N CYS A 129 -0.87 -7.60 15.57
CA CYS A 129 -0.87 -6.69 16.71
C CYS A 129 -1.73 -5.45 16.46
N ALA A 130 -1.61 -4.81 15.28
CA ALA A 130 -2.42 -3.67 14.91
C ALA A 130 -3.93 -3.99 14.93
N LEU A 131 -4.33 -5.20 14.53
CA LEU A 131 -5.73 -5.65 14.55
C LEU A 131 -6.28 -5.84 15.97
N GLN A 132 -5.46 -6.28 16.92
CA GLN A 132 -5.85 -6.40 18.33
C GLN A 132 -6.14 -5.04 18.96
N LEU A 133 -5.41 -4.02 18.52
CA LEU A 133 -5.49 -2.66 19.05
C LEU A 133 -6.53 -1.76 18.35
N THR A 134 -7.26 -2.26 17.34
CA THR A 134 -8.19 -1.40 16.59
C THR A 134 -9.51 -2.06 16.19
N LYS A 135 -10.59 -1.31 16.42
CA LYS A 135 -11.93 -1.59 15.90
C LYS A 135 -12.24 -0.81 14.61
N ASN A 136 -11.37 0.10 14.17
CA ASN A 136 -11.60 0.92 12.98
C ASN A 136 -11.66 0.06 11.71
N LEU A 137 -12.83 -0.01 11.07
CA LEU A 137 -13.08 -0.87 9.91
C LEU A 137 -12.13 -0.58 8.74
N GLN A 138 -11.77 0.70 8.54
CA GLN A 138 -10.88 1.08 7.45
C GLN A 138 -9.44 0.62 7.70
N ILE A 139 -8.92 0.78 8.92
CA ILE A 139 -7.60 0.23 9.30
C ILE A 139 -7.60 -1.29 9.12
N ARG A 140 -8.64 -1.98 9.60
CA ARG A 140 -8.79 -3.44 9.45
C ARG A 140 -8.82 -3.86 7.98
N LEU A 141 -9.55 -3.15 7.12
CA LEU A 141 -9.57 -3.39 5.68
C LEU A 141 -8.16 -3.34 5.06
N TYR A 142 -7.40 -2.29 5.37
CA TYR A 142 -6.05 -2.14 4.83
C TYR A 142 -5.11 -3.25 5.31
N ILE A 143 -5.24 -3.65 6.58
CA ILE A 143 -4.46 -4.74 7.16
C ILE A 143 -4.82 -6.06 6.46
N LYS A 144 -6.11 -6.42 6.35
CA LYS A 144 -6.55 -7.67 5.71
C LYS A 144 -6.07 -7.78 4.27
N ASN A 145 -6.16 -6.69 3.50
CA ASN A 145 -5.57 -6.66 2.16
C ASN A 145 -4.04 -6.87 2.18
N SER A 146 -3.33 -6.27 3.15
CA SER A 146 -1.87 -6.41 3.24
C SER A 146 -1.44 -7.81 3.70
N GLN A 147 -2.15 -8.42 4.65
CA GLN A 147 -1.95 -9.81 5.05
C GLN A 147 -2.23 -10.77 3.90
N GLY A 148 -3.26 -10.51 3.08
CA GLY A 148 -3.54 -11.31 1.89
C GLY A 148 -2.38 -11.30 0.90
N LEU A 149 -1.74 -10.14 0.70
CA LEU A 149 -0.52 -10.03 -0.11
C LEU A 149 0.64 -10.81 0.52
N VAL A 150 0.85 -10.73 1.84
CA VAL A 150 1.87 -11.54 2.55
C VAL A 150 1.62 -13.03 2.34
N ALA A 151 0.40 -13.51 2.59
CA ALA A 151 0.03 -14.90 2.43
C ALA A 151 0.26 -15.38 0.99
N ARG A 152 -0.12 -14.57 -0.02
CA ARG A 152 0.16 -14.87 -1.42
C ARG A 152 1.66 -14.95 -1.70
N HIS A 153 2.45 -14.03 -1.17
CA HIS A 153 3.90 -14.03 -1.34
C HIS A 153 4.56 -15.29 -0.77
N LEU A 154 4.05 -15.80 0.34
CA LEU A 154 4.50 -17.03 1.01
C LEU A 154 3.91 -18.32 0.40
N GLY A 155 3.09 -18.23 -0.66
CA GLY A 155 2.45 -19.40 -1.28
C GLY A 155 1.21 -19.92 -0.54
N HIS A 156 0.76 -19.25 0.53
CA HIS A 156 -0.44 -19.60 1.29
C HIS A 156 -1.71 -19.10 0.59
N TYR A 157 -1.98 -19.59 -0.63
CA TYR A 157 -3.03 -19.05 -1.51
C TYR A 157 -4.45 -19.15 -0.94
N VAL A 158 -4.77 -20.24 -0.22
CA VAL A 158 -6.09 -20.39 0.43
C VAL A 158 -6.29 -19.32 1.52
N LYS A 159 -5.28 -19.09 2.38
CA LYS A 159 -5.27 -18.00 3.37
C LYS A 159 -5.40 -16.64 2.68
N ALA A 160 -4.66 -16.42 1.58
CA ALA A 160 -4.74 -15.19 0.81
C ALA A 160 -6.14 -14.91 0.27
N LYS A 161 -6.80 -15.92 -0.32
CA LYS A 161 -8.19 -15.83 -0.79
C LYS A 161 -9.13 -15.40 0.33
N HIS A 162 -9.07 -16.05 1.48
CA HIS A 162 -9.91 -15.71 2.64
C HIS A 162 -9.70 -14.26 3.10
N LEU A 163 -8.44 -13.82 3.20
CA LEU A 163 -8.10 -12.45 3.62
C LEU A 163 -8.59 -11.39 2.62
N PHE A 164 -8.53 -11.66 1.31
CA PHE A 164 -9.08 -10.75 0.31
C PHE A 164 -10.61 -10.73 0.30
N LEU A 165 -11.28 -11.85 0.56
CA LEU A 165 -12.74 -11.89 0.76
C LEU A 165 -13.16 -11.09 1.98
N GLU A 166 -12.43 -11.18 3.10
CA GLU A 166 -12.67 -10.34 4.27
C GLU A 166 -12.49 -8.84 3.94
N ALA A 167 -11.43 -8.48 3.21
CA ALA A 167 -11.17 -7.11 2.78
C ALA A 167 -12.29 -6.59 1.86
N LYS A 168 -12.79 -7.43 0.93
CA LYS A 168 -13.95 -7.12 0.09
C LYS A 168 -15.19 -6.86 0.93
N ARG A 169 -15.52 -7.75 1.88
CA ARG A 169 -16.68 -7.57 2.77
C ARG A 169 -16.60 -6.28 3.59
N LEU A 170 -15.41 -5.95 4.12
CA LEU A 170 -15.18 -4.68 4.80
C LEU A 170 -15.33 -3.49 3.85
N SER A 171 -14.91 -3.62 2.59
CA SER A 171 -15.03 -2.54 1.60
C SER A 171 -16.49 -2.24 1.27
N THR A 172 -17.34 -3.28 1.20
CA THR A 172 -18.79 -3.16 1.03
C THR A 172 -19.42 -2.42 2.21
N LYS A 173 -19.07 -2.81 3.45
CA LYS A 173 -19.55 -2.12 4.66
C LYS A 173 -19.16 -0.65 4.71
N LEU A 174 -18.01 -0.29 4.12
CA LEU A 174 -17.52 1.08 4.04
C LEU A 174 -18.01 1.83 2.78
N GLY A 175 -18.85 1.22 1.94
CA GLY A 175 -19.32 1.83 0.68
C GLY A 175 -18.20 2.10 -0.34
N SER A 176 -17.02 1.49 -0.17
CA SER A 176 -15.84 1.86 -0.95
C SER A 176 -15.63 0.96 -2.17
N GLN A 177 -16.25 1.34 -3.29
CA GLN A 177 -16.08 0.67 -4.60
C GLN A 177 -14.61 0.53 -5.01
N LYS A 178 -13.78 1.54 -4.75
CA LYS A 178 -12.33 1.53 -5.05
C LYS A 178 -11.59 0.38 -4.37
N PHE A 179 -11.93 0.07 -3.11
CA PHE A 179 -11.31 -1.02 -2.36
C PHE A 179 -11.91 -2.37 -2.73
N SER A 180 -13.21 -2.42 -3.07
CA SER A 180 -13.82 -3.62 -3.64
C SER A 180 -13.11 -4.04 -4.92
N ALA A 181 -12.89 -3.12 -5.86
CA ALA A 181 -12.15 -3.40 -7.10
C ALA A 181 -10.70 -3.88 -6.84
N THR A 182 -10.04 -3.36 -5.80
CA THR A 182 -8.72 -3.84 -5.40
C THR A 182 -8.75 -5.27 -4.84
N ALA A 183 -9.75 -5.60 -4.02
CA ALA A 183 -9.91 -6.96 -3.52
C ALA A 183 -10.20 -7.95 -4.67
N GLU A 184 -11.07 -7.58 -5.60
CA GLU A 184 -11.37 -8.37 -6.81
C GLU A 184 -10.10 -8.65 -7.63
N ASN A 185 -9.30 -7.63 -7.92
CA ASN A 185 -8.05 -7.83 -8.66
C ASN A 185 -7.11 -8.80 -7.94
N ASN A 186 -7.00 -8.70 -6.62
CA ASN A 186 -6.14 -9.59 -5.85
C ASN A 186 -6.68 -11.02 -5.78
N LEU A 187 -8.01 -11.20 -5.72
CA LEU A 187 -8.66 -12.51 -5.83
C LEU A 187 -8.38 -13.15 -7.20
N GLY A 188 -8.42 -12.36 -8.28
CA GLY A 188 -8.01 -12.82 -9.60
C GLY A 188 -6.56 -13.30 -9.65
N SER A 189 -5.65 -12.60 -8.97
CA SER A 189 -4.24 -13.03 -8.88
C SER A 189 -4.08 -14.34 -8.11
N VAL A 190 -4.83 -14.52 -7.02
CA VAL A 190 -4.83 -15.79 -6.27
C VAL A 190 -5.45 -16.92 -7.10
N ALA A 191 -6.50 -16.65 -7.89
CA ALA A 191 -7.09 -17.62 -8.79
C ALA A 191 -6.09 -18.09 -9.87
N ILE A 192 -5.27 -17.19 -10.40
CA ILE A 192 -4.15 -17.56 -11.31
C ILE A 192 -3.13 -18.46 -10.62
N ASP A 193 -2.72 -18.13 -9.39
CA ASP A 193 -1.77 -18.94 -8.63
C ASP A 193 -2.31 -20.35 -8.36
N LEU A 194 -3.64 -20.48 -8.23
CA LEU A 194 -4.37 -21.75 -8.06
C LEU A 194 -4.72 -22.43 -9.40
N GLY A 195 -4.34 -21.88 -10.55
CA GLY A 195 -4.66 -22.43 -11.88
C GLY A 195 -6.12 -22.27 -12.34
N LYS A 196 -6.92 -21.47 -11.64
CA LYS A 196 -8.35 -21.26 -11.91
C LYS A 196 -8.56 -20.07 -12.85
N LEU A 197 -8.27 -20.26 -14.14
CA LEU A 197 -8.27 -19.18 -15.13
C LEU A 197 -9.64 -18.50 -15.31
N ALA A 198 -10.73 -19.28 -15.36
CA ALA A 198 -12.09 -18.74 -15.50
C ALA A 198 -12.51 -17.88 -14.28
N GLU A 199 -12.17 -18.33 -13.06
CA GLU A 199 -12.40 -17.56 -11.83
C GLU A 199 -11.57 -16.26 -11.84
N ALA A 200 -10.32 -16.34 -12.31
CA ALA A 200 -9.45 -15.17 -12.44
C ALA A 200 -10.01 -14.13 -13.41
N GLU A 201 -10.52 -14.57 -14.58
CA GLU A 201 -11.15 -13.70 -15.55
C GLU A 201 -12.33 -12.92 -14.94
N GLN A 202 -13.23 -13.63 -14.26
CA GLN A 202 -14.41 -13.01 -13.65
C GLN A 202 -14.03 -11.94 -12.63
N HIS A 203 -13.03 -12.23 -11.79
CA HIS A 203 -12.48 -11.29 -10.83
C HIS A 203 -11.84 -10.06 -11.51
N TYR A 204 -11.03 -10.27 -12.54
CA TYR A 204 -10.38 -9.16 -13.25
C TYR A 204 -11.36 -8.28 -14.03
N ARG A 205 -12.40 -8.86 -14.65
CA ARG A 205 -13.49 -8.09 -15.26
C ARG A 205 -14.21 -7.22 -14.24
N THR A 206 -14.56 -7.79 -13.09
CA THR A 206 -15.22 -7.05 -11.99
C THR A 206 -14.32 -5.92 -11.48
N ALA A 207 -13.02 -6.19 -11.32
CA ALA A 207 -12.04 -5.18 -10.91
C ALA A 207 -11.91 -4.04 -11.93
N LEU A 208 -11.82 -4.36 -13.22
CA LEU A 208 -11.69 -3.38 -14.31
C LEU A 208 -12.89 -2.44 -14.34
N VAL A 209 -14.12 -2.96 -14.28
CA VAL A 209 -15.34 -2.15 -14.22
C VAL A 209 -15.34 -1.25 -12.98
N GLY A 210 -14.96 -1.77 -11.81
CA GLY A 210 -14.90 -0.99 -10.59
C GLY A 210 -13.85 0.13 -10.62
N TYR A 211 -12.70 -0.11 -11.25
CA TYR A 211 -11.68 0.93 -11.43
C TYR A 211 -12.08 1.99 -12.46
N GLN A 212 -12.81 1.62 -13.52
CA GLN A 212 -13.35 2.57 -14.49
C GLN A 212 -14.38 3.49 -13.84
N LYS A 213 -15.33 2.93 -13.08
CA LYS A 213 -16.35 3.70 -12.32
C LYS A 213 -15.75 4.67 -11.30
N THR A 214 -14.59 4.33 -10.73
CA THR A 214 -13.90 5.17 -9.73
C THR A 214 -12.80 6.04 -10.31
N ALA A 215 -12.68 6.12 -11.65
CA ALA A 215 -11.63 6.83 -12.37
C ALA A 215 -10.20 6.54 -11.89
N LYS A 216 -9.95 5.35 -11.32
CA LYS A 216 -8.64 4.97 -10.77
C LYS A 216 -7.73 4.45 -11.88
N ARG A 217 -7.11 5.39 -12.61
CA ARG A 217 -6.27 5.12 -13.79
C ARG A 217 -5.24 4.00 -13.61
N SER A 218 -4.46 4.04 -12.53
CA SER A 218 -3.47 2.99 -12.23
C SER A 218 -4.11 1.61 -12.01
N GLY A 219 -5.32 1.57 -11.43
CA GLY A 219 -6.09 0.33 -11.27
C GLY A 219 -6.59 -0.22 -12.61
N ASN A 220 -7.09 0.64 -13.49
CA ASN A 220 -7.52 0.25 -14.85
C ASN A 220 -6.40 -0.44 -15.62
N VAL A 221 -5.19 0.14 -15.63
CA VAL A 221 -4.02 -0.46 -16.29
C VAL A 221 -3.72 -1.84 -15.70
N THR A 222 -3.67 -1.96 -14.37
CA THR A 222 -3.36 -3.24 -13.71
C THR A 222 -4.40 -4.32 -14.02
N ALA A 223 -5.69 -4.03 -13.83
CA ALA A 223 -6.74 -5.01 -14.09
C ALA A 223 -6.83 -5.38 -15.58
N GLY A 224 -6.64 -4.40 -16.48
CA GLY A 224 -6.61 -4.64 -17.92
C GLY A 224 -5.44 -5.52 -18.36
N ILE A 225 -4.22 -5.25 -17.89
CA ILE A 225 -3.04 -6.09 -18.17
C ILE A 225 -3.26 -7.52 -17.65
N ASN A 226 -3.78 -7.65 -16.41
CA ASN A 226 -4.08 -8.96 -15.84
C ASN A 226 -5.15 -9.70 -16.65
N LEU A 227 -6.17 -9.00 -17.14
CA LEU A 227 -7.22 -9.60 -17.96
C LEU A 227 -6.69 -10.02 -19.35
N LEU A 228 -5.82 -9.21 -19.97
CA LEU A 228 -5.13 -9.58 -21.21
C LEU A 228 -4.29 -10.85 -21.04
N PHE A 229 -3.56 -10.95 -19.92
CA PHE A 229 -2.81 -12.15 -19.58
C PHE A 229 -3.74 -13.37 -19.51
N VAL A 230 -4.88 -13.26 -18.81
CA VAL A 230 -5.85 -14.35 -18.71
C VAL A 230 -6.47 -14.73 -20.05
N PHE A 231 -6.82 -13.76 -20.90
CA PHE A 231 -7.30 -14.03 -22.26
C PHE A 231 -6.29 -14.83 -23.07
N LEU A 232 -5.01 -14.49 -22.97
CA LEU A 232 -3.96 -15.23 -23.67
C LEU A 232 -3.85 -16.68 -23.18
N LEU A 233 -3.89 -16.89 -21.85
CA LEU A 233 -3.82 -18.24 -21.26
C LEU A 233 -5.04 -19.11 -21.60
N GLN A 234 -6.21 -18.49 -21.81
CA GLN A 234 -7.44 -19.18 -22.19
C GLN A 234 -7.68 -19.23 -23.71
N ASP A 235 -6.71 -18.79 -24.52
CA ASP A 235 -6.84 -18.69 -25.99
C ASP A 235 -8.02 -17.83 -26.49
N GLN A 236 -8.42 -16.82 -25.72
CA GLN A 236 -9.47 -15.88 -26.10
C GLN A 236 -8.91 -14.73 -26.95
N LEU A 237 -8.37 -15.04 -28.13
CA LEU A 237 -7.63 -14.10 -28.98
C LEU A 237 -8.44 -12.87 -29.40
N LEU A 238 -9.73 -13.05 -29.70
CA LEU A 238 -10.61 -11.93 -30.07
C LEU A 238 -10.81 -10.96 -28.89
N ASN A 239 -10.97 -11.49 -27.67
CA ASN A 239 -11.09 -10.67 -26.47
C ASN A 239 -9.79 -9.92 -26.17
N TYR A 240 -8.64 -10.58 -26.38
CA TYR A 240 -7.33 -9.97 -26.28
C TYR A 240 -7.19 -8.78 -27.26
N GLN A 241 -7.44 -9.01 -28.55
CA GLN A 241 -7.30 -7.98 -29.59
C GLN A 241 -8.18 -6.76 -29.32
N ARG A 242 -9.40 -6.96 -28.81
CA ARG A 242 -10.32 -5.87 -28.45
C ARG A 242 -9.83 -5.05 -27.25
N LEU A 243 -9.26 -5.72 -26.24
CA LEU A 243 -8.84 -5.06 -24.99
C LEU A 243 -7.44 -4.44 -25.09
N TYR A 244 -6.56 -4.96 -25.94
CA TYR A 244 -5.15 -4.54 -25.96
C TYR A 244 -4.96 -3.05 -26.31
N PRO A 245 -5.54 -2.49 -27.40
CA PRO A 245 -5.33 -1.10 -27.77
C PRO A 245 -5.65 -0.08 -26.65
N PRO A 246 -6.85 -0.10 -26.00
CA PRO A 246 -7.14 0.87 -24.95
C PRO A 246 -6.23 0.71 -23.72
N ILE A 247 -5.81 -0.52 -23.38
CA ILE A 247 -4.89 -0.75 -22.27
C ILE A 247 -3.47 -0.28 -22.60
N LYS A 248 -2.99 -0.47 -23.84
CA LYS A 248 -1.71 0.06 -24.31
C LYS A 248 -1.68 1.58 -24.21
N THR A 249 -2.67 2.28 -24.78
CA THR A 249 -2.77 3.75 -24.71
C THR A 249 -2.78 4.24 -23.27
N LEU A 250 -3.54 3.58 -22.39
CA LEU A 250 -3.59 3.96 -20.98
C LEU A 250 -2.25 3.70 -20.26
N SER A 251 -1.56 2.61 -20.58
CA SER A 251 -0.24 2.28 -20.02
C SER A 251 0.86 3.28 -20.45
N GLU A 252 0.77 3.79 -21.68
CA GLU A 252 1.66 4.83 -22.22
C GLU A 252 1.41 6.19 -21.55
N ALA A 253 0.13 6.55 -21.34
CA ALA A 253 -0.25 7.80 -20.67
C ALA A 253 0.09 7.83 -19.16
N PHE A 254 0.29 6.67 -18.53
CA PHE A 254 0.70 6.55 -17.12
C PHE A 254 1.96 5.70 -16.98
N PRO A 255 3.14 6.25 -17.36
CA PRO A 255 4.37 5.49 -17.44
C PRO A 255 4.71 4.80 -16.12
N ASN A 256 4.61 3.47 -16.14
CA ASN A 256 5.08 2.62 -15.07
C ASN A 256 5.90 1.50 -15.74
N LYS A 257 7.22 1.58 -15.62
CA LYS A 257 8.16 0.67 -16.27
C LYS A 257 7.83 -0.80 -16.01
N SER A 258 7.32 -1.09 -14.82
CA SER A 258 6.98 -2.45 -14.41
C SER A 258 5.74 -3.00 -15.09
N LYS A 259 4.67 -2.19 -15.15
CA LYS A 259 3.45 -2.54 -15.88
C LYS A 259 3.69 -2.62 -17.38
N GLN A 260 4.49 -1.70 -17.92
CA GLN A 260 4.90 -1.71 -19.32
C GLN A 260 5.72 -2.96 -19.65
N ALA A 261 6.65 -3.37 -18.79
CA ALA A 261 7.37 -4.63 -18.94
C ALA A 261 6.42 -5.83 -18.97
N PHE A 262 5.44 -5.90 -18.06
CA PHE A 262 4.50 -7.01 -18.07
C PHE A 262 3.62 -7.03 -19.33
N LEU A 263 3.10 -5.87 -19.74
CA LEU A 263 2.34 -5.74 -20.98
C LEU A 263 3.18 -6.09 -22.22
N PHE A 264 4.47 -5.74 -22.22
CA PHE A 264 5.41 -6.06 -23.30
C PHE A 264 5.58 -7.57 -23.47
N TRP A 265 5.77 -8.30 -22.36
CA TRP A 265 5.82 -9.76 -22.36
C TRP A 265 4.52 -10.40 -22.86
N ILE A 266 3.37 -9.92 -22.36
CA ILE A 266 2.05 -10.40 -22.77
C ILE A 266 1.85 -10.20 -24.29
N ASN A 267 2.21 -9.02 -24.80
CA ASN A 267 2.05 -8.71 -26.21
C ASN A 267 2.94 -9.54 -27.12
N TRP A 268 4.19 -9.78 -26.74
CA TRP A 268 5.08 -10.64 -27.51
C TRP A 268 4.62 -12.10 -27.50
N ALA A 269 4.10 -12.58 -26.37
CA ALA A 269 3.51 -13.91 -26.31
C ALA A 269 2.28 -14.04 -27.22
N PHE A 270 1.44 -13.00 -27.30
CA PHE A 270 0.35 -12.95 -28.28
C PHE A 270 0.87 -12.97 -29.73
N LYS A 271 1.85 -12.11 -30.06
CA LYS A 271 2.45 -12.02 -31.41
C LYS A 271 3.06 -13.35 -31.87
N ALA A 272 3.81 -14.02 -31.01
CA ALA A 272 4.38 -15.33 -31.30
C ALA A 272 3.30 -16.38 -31.57
N LYS A 273 2.19 -16.33 -30.83
CA LYS A 273 1.02 -17.18 -31.08
C LYS A 273 0.35 -16.93 -32.43
N MET A 274 0.44 -15.69 -32.93
CA MET A 274 0.01 -15.31 -34.29
C MET A 274 1.06 -15.63 -35.38
N GLY A 275 2.16 -16.29 -35.04
CA GLY A 275 3.21 -16.70 -35.98
C GLY A 275 4.35 -15.69 -36.16
N GLU A 276 4.38 -14.57 -35.43
CA GLU A 276 5.51 -13.65 -35.48
C GLU A 276 6.76 -14.27 -34.82
N LYS A 277 7.91 -14.20 -35.50
CA LYS A 277 9.19 -14.71 -34.97
C LYS A 277 9.89 -13.64 -34.15
N ILE A 278 10.45 -14.03 -33.00
CA ILE A 278 11.25 -13.15 -32.15
C ILE A 278 12.68 -13.05 -32.72
N ASN A 279 13.15 -11.83 -32.95
CA ASN A 279 14.54 -11.54 -33.27
C ASN A 279 15.38 -11.31 -31.99
N GLU A 280 16.70 -11.33 -32.14
CA GLU A 280 17.65 -11.19 -31.03
C GLU A 280 17.48 -9.89 -30.25
N GLU A 281 17.29 -8.75 -30.94
CA GLU A 281 17.04 -7.45 -30.29
C GLU A 281 15.80 -7.47 -29.39
N THR A 282 14.72 -8.11 -29.86
CA THR A 282 13.50 -8.27 -29.05
C THR A 282 13.73 -9.19 -27.87
N ARG A 283 14.50 -10.27 -28.07
CA ARG A 283 14.83 -11.23 -27.01
C ARG A 283 15.59 -10.53 -25.88
N GLU A 284 16.59 -9.73 -26.20
CA GLU A 284 17.34 -8.92 -25.23
C GLU A 284 16.41 -7.94 -24.50
N LYS A 285 15.56 -7.19 -25.22
CA LYS A 285 14.56 -6.29 -24.61
C LYS A 285 13.61 -7.01 -23.66
N LEU A 286 13.18 -8.23 -24.00
CA LEU A 286 12.33 -9.05 -23.15
C LEU A 286 13.06 -9.45 -21.86
N GLN A 287 14.30 -9.93 -21.97
CA GLN A 287 15.15 -10.26 -20.82
C GLN A 287 15.41 -9.04 -19.92
N ASP A 288 15.74 -7.89 -20.50
CA ASP A 288 15.93 -6.62 -19.78
C ASP A 288 14.64 -6.11 -19.12
N SER A 289 13.49 -6.39 -19.72
CA SER A 289 12.20 -6.01 -19.12
C SER A 289 11.83 -6.94 -17.95
N PHE A 290 12.31 -8.18 -17.94
CA PHE A 290 12.02 -9.17 -16.89
C PHE A 290 12.51 -8.72 -15.50
N ILE A 291 13.69 -8.10 -15.43
CA ILE A 291 14.23 -7.54 -14.19
C ILE A 291 13.45 -6.30 -13.70
N LYS A 292 12.65 -5.66 -14.57
CA LYS A 292 11.85 -4.46 -14.25
C LYS A 292 10.45 -4.81 -13.71
N LEU A 293 10.08 -6.10 -13.67
CA LEU A 293 8.78 -6.57 -13.19
C LEU A 293 8.58 -6.33 -11.69
N GLU A 294 7.33 -6.19 -11.28
CA GLU A 294 6.98 -5.57 -9.99
C GLU A 294 7.20 -6.50 -8.80
N SER A 295 7.25 -7.81 -9.07
CA SER A 295 7.38 -8.82 -8.05
C SER A 295 7.91 -10.14 -8.61
N ARG A 296 8.48 -10.96 -7.71
CA ARG A 296 8.90 -12.32 -7.99
C ARG A 296 7.75 -13.21 -8.46
N GLN A 297 6.52 -12.93 -8.01
CA GLN A 297 5.31 -13.63 -8.41
C GLN A 297 5.03 -13.38 -9.89
N VAL A 298 5.07 -12.12 -10.35
CA VAL A 298 4.89 -11.80 -11.77
C VAL A 298 6.00 -12.41 -12.61
N GLN A 299 7.27 -12.33 -12.15
CA GLN A 299 8.38 -13.02 -12.80
C GLN A 299 8.15 -14.53 -12.93
N SER A 300 7.63 -15.16 -11.88
CA SER A 300 7.32 -16.60 -11.89
C SER A 300 6.19 -16.93 -12.85
N LEU A 301 5.17 -16.07 -12.97
CA LEU A 301 4.09 -16.24 -13.95
C LEU A 301 4.60 -16.11 -15.38
N ILE A 302 5.45 -15.12 -15.67
CA ILE A 302 6.05 -14.96 -17.01
C ILE A 302 6.92 -16.17 -17.34
N LYS A 303 7.80 -16.59 -16.42
CA LYS A 303 8.63 -17.77 -16.61
C LYS A 303 7.78 -19.02 -16.87
N LYS A 304 6.70 -19.22 -16.11
CA LYS A 304 5.82 -20.39 -16.22
C LYS A 304 5.02 -20.41 -17.51
N TYR A 305 4.44 -19.28 -17.92
CA TYR A 305 3.42 -19.27 -18.97
C TYR A 305 3.84 -18.61 -20.28
N LEU A 306 4.81 -17.69 -20.27
CA LEU A 306 5.14 -16.87 -21.44
C LEU A 306 6.56 -17.15 -21.97
N ALA A 307 7.52 -17.49 -21.11
CA ALA A 307 8.91 -17.64 -21.53
C ALA A 307 9.14 -18.82 -22.47
N GLN A 308 8.54 -19.99 -22.16
CA GLN A 308 8.68 -21.20 -22.98
C GLN A 308 8.07 -21.04 -24.38
N PRO A 309 6.83 -20.52 -24.57
CA PRO A 309 6.29 -20.24 -25.90
C PRO A 309 7.14 -19.29 -26.75
N LEU A 310 7.96 -18.46 -26.11
CA LEU A 310 8.85 -17.52 -26.77
C LEU A 310 10.27 -18.05 -26.98
N SER A 311 10.54 -19.30 -26.57
CA SER A 311 11.88 -19.91 -26.59
C SER A 311 12.92 -19.07 -25.83
N ILE A 312 12.50 -18.39 -24.75
CA ILE A 312 13.39 -17.59 -23.91
C ILE A 312 13.63 -18.34 -22.60
N ASN A 313 14.90 -18.63 -22.32
CA ASN A 313 15.29 -19.16 -21.01
C ASN A 313 15.46 -18.01 -20.01
N LEU A 314 14.73 -18.06 -18.90
CA LEU A 314 14.78 -17.06 -17.83
C LEU A 314 15.26 -17.69 -16.52
N VAL A 315 16.29 -17.08 -15.93
CA VAL A 315 16.72 -17.37 -14.56
C VAL A 315 16.05 -16.33 -13.65
N LEU A 316 15.43 -16.81 -12.57
CA LEU A 316 14.91 -15.89 -11.56
C LEU A 316 16.09 -15.23 -10.86
N PRO A 317 16.14 -13.88 -10.76
CA PRO A 317 17.22 -13.22 -10.05
C PRO A 317 17.31 -13.74 -8.61
N PRO A 318 18.52 -13.98 -8.07
CA PRO A 318 18.67 -14.33 -6.67
C PRO A 318 18.10 -13.21 -5.81
N GLN A 319 17.35 -13.57 -4.76
CA GLN A 319 16.91 -12.57 -3.81
C GLN A 319 18.11 -12.17 -2.95
N PRO A 320 18.43 -10.86 -2.84
CA PRO A 320 19.47 -10.44 -1.93
C PRO A 320 19.08 -10.89 -0.51
N PRO A 321 20.06 -11.33 0.30
CA PRO A 321 19.78 -11.71 1.68
C PRO A 321 19.16 -10.51 2.40
N LEU A 322 18.13 -10.80 3.19
CA LEU A 322 17.50 -9.78 4.02
C LEU A 322 18.53 -9.31 5.05
N LYS A 323 18.66 -7.99 5.20
CA LYS A 323 19.51 -7.40 6.25
C LYS A 323 18.92 -7.73 7.61
N GLN A 324 19.76 -7.87 8.62
CA GLN A 324 19.27 -8.01 9.98
C GLN A 324 18.55 -6.72 10.40
N LEU A 325 17.33 -6.87 10.94
CA LEU A 325 16.54 -5.75 11.45
C LEU A 325 17.01 -5.39 12.86
N ASN A 326 17.82 -4.33 12.99
CA ASN A 326 18.35 -3.87 14.27
C ASN A 326 17.52 -2.72 14.85
N PHE A 327 16.21 -2.95 15.00
CA PHE A 327 15.30 -1.97 15.58
C PHE A 327 14.96 -2.35 17.03
N PRO A 328 15.36 -1.55 18.05
CA PRO A 328 15.13 -1.89 19.46
C PRO A 328 13.65 -2.12 19.80
N TRP A 329 12.74 -1.46 19.09
CA TRP A 329 11.29 -1.56 19.30
C TRP A 329 10.64 -2.79 18.64
N LEU A 330 11.31 -3.45 17.69
CA LEU A 330 10.67 -4.46 16.83
C LEU A 330 10.30 -5.73 17.60
N SER A 331 11.16 -6.21 18.49
CA SER A 331 10.94 -7.44 19.28
C SER A 331 9.71 -7.34 20.18
N ASP A 332 9.56 -6.22 20.89
CA ASP A 332 8.45 -5.99 21.81
C ASP A 332 7.11 -5.87 21.06
N ILE A 333 7.15 -5.17 19.93
CA ILE A 333 5.99 -4.95 19.05
C ILE A 333 5.56 -6.25 18.36
N GLN A 334 6.49 -7.08 17.90
CA GLN A 334 6.19 -8.37 17.26
C GLN A 334 5.45 -9.33 18.18
N LYS A 335 5.78 -9.31 19.48
CA LYS A 335 5.09 -10.11 20.50
C LYS A 335 3.72 -9.53 20.88
N CYS A 336 3.36 -8.38 20.32
CA CYS A 336 2.24 -7.54 20.73
C CYS A 336 2.18 -7.28 22.24
N LYS A 337 3.34 -7.28 22.90
CA LYS A 337 3.47 -7.03 24.34
C LYS A 337 3.85 -5.57 24.57
N TRP A 338 3.20 -4.66 23.84
CA TRP A 338 3.49 -3.24 24.01
C TRP A 338 2.89 -2.74 25.32
N LYS A 339 3.76 -2.30 26.23
CA LYS A 339 3.42 -1.51 27.43
C LYS A 339 4.12 -0.16 27.26
N PRO A 340 3.46 0.97 27.58
CA PRO A 340 4.18 2.25 27.68
C PRO A 340 5.35 2.01 28.63
N LYS A 341 6.58 2.35 28.21
CA LYS A 341 7.72 2.28 29.14
C LYS A 341 7.44 3.35 30.18
N LYS A 342 7.06 2.97 31.40
CA LYS A 342 6.96 3.95 32.49
C LYS A 342 8.31 4.65 32.57
N ASP A 343 8.30 5.98 32.52
CA ASP A 343 9.51 6.77 32.72
C ASP A 343 10.11 6.32 34.06
N LYS A 344 11.39 5.95 34.04
CA LYS A 344 12.16 5.61 35.24
C LYS A 344 12.57 6.89 35.94
#